data_AF-A0A158QHG9-F1
#
_entry.id   AF-A0A158QHG9-F1
#
_cell.length_a   1.000
_cell.length_b   1.000
_cell.length_c   1.000
_cell.angle_alpha   90.00
_cell.angle_beta   90.00
_cell.angle_gamma   90.00
#
_symmetry.space_group_name_H-M   'P 1'
#
loop_
_entity.id
_entity.type
_entity.pdbx_description
1 polymer ?
#
loop_
_entity_poly.entity_id
_entity_poly.type
_entity_poly.pdbx_seq_one_letter_code
_entity_poly.pdbx_strand_id
1 'polypeptide(L)'
;LKREELSIPSVRDCVALHMGGLHSLTLPLPKMPTFLFKTLAKFLQQLTGTRQPPVRRPHSCTPTATEGGGGGGGGEQDAGLPDDVLFSPQPGSLATSQLFGSTSSICSVHETQPHLFKFVNDWRLVEEFEWLRTTFFGNMDRFPVRFCHNDIQENNLLLYKDPSQRGWYRILTIDYEYSSYNFRCIDVGNFFNEWTYDNTYPHAPGFAYYPDAYPSREEQLAFWRKYLTVYQFAECAGRIPGTYIQHSRRVHSQSVCTQSKMEIVKLLRSPPSAPIFNENSEIGDCDACNTTTNYCDEDPALRCLSDLEEVRELEEVTLTPEQEEALTLESTYGALFSHIWWAVWALIQAQISSFEFGFIEYAESRMTAYYNLKKTLPASEFPNHENPSPDIPSLRKTSEQLFTMDPVSRVYKNGENKMSSSSFYIEEGDVD
;
A
#
# COMPACT_ATOMS: atom_id res chain seq x y z
N LEU A 1 2.89 10.31 11.19
CA LEU A 1 1.60 11.04 11.38
C LEU A 1 0.67 10.15 12.22
N LYS A 2 -0.48 10.66 12.66
CA LYS A 2 -1.60 9.86 13.17
C LYS A 2 -2.59 9.55 12.05
N ARG A 3 -3.44 8.56 12.27
CA ARG A 3 -4.44 8.10 11.31
C ARG A 3 -5.48 9.18 10.96
N GLU A 4 -5.96 9.96 11.94
CA GLU A 4 -6.87 11.10 11.68
C GLU A 4 -6.24 12.12 10.73
N GLU A 5 -4.93 12.32 10.85
CA GLU A 5 -4.20 13.36 10.11
C GLU A 5 -4.13 13.05 8.61
N LEU A 6 -4.31 11.79 8.20
CA LEU A 6 -4.35 11.40 6.79
C LEU A 6 -5.52 12.04 6.04
N SER A 7 -6.63 12.32 6.74
CA SER A 7 -7.83 12.94 6.17
C SER A 7 -7.72 14.45 5.99
N ILE A 8 -6.71 15.08 6.59
CA ILE A 8 -6.49 16.53 6.47
C ILE A 8 -6.21 16.85 5.00
N PRO A 9 -6.94 17.79 4.36
CA PRO A 9 -6.81 18.05 2.93
C PRO A 9 -5.39 18.33 2.47
N SER A 10 -4.61 19.10 3.23
CA SER A 10 -3.22 19.39 2.91
C SER A 10 -2.31 18.17 3.00
N VAL A 11 -2.51 17.28 3.99
CA VAL A 11 -1.78 16.01 4.12
C VAL A 11 -2.12 15.09 2.95
N ARG A 12 -3.41 14.86 2.71
CA ARG A 12 -3.92 14.07 1.57
C ARG A 12 -3.33 14.56 0.26
N ASP A 13 -3.42 15.87 0.00
CA ASP A 13 -2.96 16.46 -1.25
C ASP A 13 -1.45 16.30 -1.40
N CYS A 14 -0.68 16.50 -0.32
CA CYS A 14 0.78 16.30 -0.32
C CYS A 14 1.16 14.83 -0.61
N VAL A 15 0.44 13.86 -0.02
CA VAL A 15 0.62 12.44 -0.33
C VAL A 15 0.31 12.16 -1.81
N ALA A 16 -0.74 12.79 -2.36
CA ALA A 16 -1.06 12.69 -3.78
C ALA A 16 0.08 13.21 -4.67
N LEU A 17 0.72 14.33 -4.31
CA LEU A 17 1.89 14.85 -5.01
C LEU A 17 3.05 13.85 -4.97
N HIS A 18 3.36 13.30 -3.80
CA HIS A 18 4.46 12.34 -3.62
C HIS A 18 4.22 11.05 -4.40
N MET A 19 3.00 10.48 -4.33
CA MET A 19 2.64 9.33 -5.15
C MET A 19 2.70 9.65 -6.65
N GLY A 20 2.24 10.82 -7.08
CA GLY A 20 2.32 11.26 -8.48
C GLY A 20 3.75 11.32 -8.99
N GLY A 21 4.64 11.89 -8.17
CA GLY A 21 6.08 11.94 -8.44
C GLY A 21 6.71 10.55 -8.45
N LEU A 22 6.47 9.72 -7.42
CA LEU A 22 6.99 8.37 -7.31
C LEU A 22 6.58 7.50 -8.50
N HIS A 23 5.29 7.54 -8.86
CA HIS A 23 4.75 6.76 -9.95
C HIS A 23 5.27 7.20 -11.32
N SER A 24 5.78 8.43 -11.47
CA SER A 24 6.45 8.89 -12.70
C SER A 24 7.88 8.34 -12.87
N LEU A 25 8.45 7.70 -11.85
CA LEU A 25 9.82 7.18 -11.92
C LEU A 25 9.92 5.95 -12.82
N THR A 26 10.96 5.94 -13.67
CA THR A 26 11.34 4.76 -14.46
C THR A 26 12.60 4.13 -13.87
N LEU A 27 12.42 3.28 -12.86
CA LEU A 27 13.52 2.56 -12.21
C LEU A 27 13.98 1.32 -13.00
N PRO A 28 15.26 0.92 -12.97
CA PRO A 28 15.80 -0.25 -13.69
C PRO A 28 15.47 -1.60 -13.01
N LEU A 29 14.20 -1.79 -12.65
CA LEU A 29 13.64 -2.99 -12.03
C LEU A 29 12.66 -3.73 -12.97
N PRO A 30 12.30 -4.99 -12.70
CA PRO A 30 11.27 -5.70 -13.45
C PRO A 30 9.95 -4.90 -13.45
N LYS A 31 9.39 -4.66 -14.64
CA LYS A 31 8.19 -3.81 -14.84
C LYS A 31 6.88 -4.55 -14.62
N MET A 32 6.91 -5.89 -14.73
CA MET A 32 5.69 -6.68 -14.55
C MET A 32 5.27 -6.69 -13.07
N PRO A 33 3.99 -6.44 -12.75
CA PRO A 33 3.49 -6.27 -11.39
C PRO A 33 3.34 -7.60 -10.67
N THR A 34 4.42 -8.37 -10.55
CA THR A 34 4.36 -9.77 -10.10
C THR A 34 4.80 -9.97 -8.67
N PHE A 35 5.48 -8.99 -8.05
CA PHE A 35 6.06 -9.16 -6.71
C PHE A 35 4.99 -9.47 -5.65
N LEU A 36 4.04 -8.55 -5.43
CA LEU A 36 2.98 -8.77 -4.44
C LEU A 36 2.12 -9.99 -4.79
N PHE A 37 1.69 -10.15 -6.04
CA PHE A 37 0.86 -11.30 -6.44
C PHE A 37 1.56 -12.65 -6.19
N LYS A 38 2.87 -12.75 -6.47
CA LYS A 38 3.64 -13.97 -6.19
C LYS A 38 3.81 -14.19 -4.68
N THR A 39 4.05 -13.12 -3.91
CA THR A 39 4.17 -13.22 -2.44
C THR A 39 2.85 -13.65 -1.81
N LEU A 40 1.73 -13.05 -2.22
CA LEU A 40 0.40 -13.39 -1.74
C LEU A 40 0.03 -14.84 -2.07
N ALA A 41 0.35 -15.29 -3.29
CA ALA A 41 0.16 -16.69 -3.68
C ALA A 41 1.00 -17.66 -2.82
N LYS A 42 2.25 -17.31 -2.50
CA LYS A 42 3.11 -18.11 -1.60
C LYS A 42 2.54 -18.17 -0.18
N PHE A 43 2.02 -17.05 0.34
CA PHE A 43 1.38 -17.03 1.66
C PHE A 43 0.12 -17.88 1.69
N LEU A 44 -0.75 -17.77 0.69
CA LEU A 44 -1.92 -18.65 0.57
C LEU A 44 -1.54 -20.13 0.44
N GLN A 45 -0.46 -20.43 -0.29
CA GLN A 45 0.08 -21.79 -0.38
C GLN A 45 0.53 -22.32 0.98
N GLN A 46 1.25 -21.50 1.76
CA GLN A 46 1.67 -21.85 3.12
C GLN A 46 0.47 -22.10 4.05
N LEU A 47 -0.54 -21.23 4.00
CA LEU A 47 -1.75 -21.35 4.84
C LEU A 47 -2.61 -22.57 4.46
N THR A 48 -2.57 -23.01 3.19
CA THR A 48 -3.36 -24.14 2.69
C THR A 48 -2.65 -25.49 2.69
N GLY A 49 -1.32 -25.51 2.86
CA GLY A 49 -0.54 -26.75 2.82
C GLY A 49 -0.43 -27.40 1.44
N THR A 50 -0.82 -26.69 0.38
CA THR A 50 -0.76 -27.22 -0.99
C THR A 50 0.70 -27.33 -1.43
N ARG A 51 1.24 -28.55 -1.45
CA ARG A 51 2.63 -28.81 -1.85
C ARG A 51 2.79 -28.76 -3.38
N GLN A 52 3.93 -28.26 -3.86
CA GLN A 52 4.40 -28.66 -5.18
C GLN A 52 4.82 -30.13 -5.11
N PRO A 53 4.40 -31.01 -6.04
CA PRO A 53 5.09 -32.27 -6.23
C PRO A 53 6.54 -31.95 -6.65
N PRO A 54 7.55 -32.69 -6.15
CA PRO A 54 8.92 -32.48 -6.59
C PRO A 54 8.97 -32.68 -8.10
N VAL A 55 9.48 -31.68 -8.82
CA VAL A 55 9.80 -31.81 -10.24
C VAL A 55 10.83 -32.94 -10.33
N ARG A 56 10.37 -34.15 -10.68
CA ARG A 56 11.26 -35.21 -11.13
C ARG A 56 11.90 -34.67 -12.40
N ARG A 57 13.15 -34.22 -12.32
CA ARG A 57 14.00 -34.13 -13.50
C ARG A 57 13.94 -35.50 -14.16
N PRO A 58 13.45 -35.65 -15.40
CA PRO A 58 13.55 -36.92 -16.07
C PRO A 58 15.05 -37.28 -16.11
N HIS A 59 15.37 -38.44 -15.57
CA HIS A 59 16.70 -39.02 -15.67
C HIS A 59 17.12 -38.97 -17.14
N SER A 60 18.29 -38.39 -17.40
CA SER A 60 18.93 -38.40 -18.70
C SER A 60 19.07 -39.86 -19.15
N CYS A 61 18.20 -40.30 -20.06
CA CYS A 61 18.53 -41.45 -20.90
C CYS A 61 19.65 -40.99 -21.83
N THR A 62 20.83 -41.59 -21.63
CA THR A 62 21.96 -41.51 -22.55
C THR A 62 21.50 -41.85 -23.97
N PRO A 63 21.73 -40.99 -24.98
CA PRO A 63 21.59 -41.42 -26.36
C PRO A 63 22.83 -42.22 -26.73
N THR A 64 22.61 -43.45 -27.17
CA THR A 64 23.58 -44.22 -27.95
C THR A 64 24.00 -43.41 -29.17
N ALA A 65 25.31 -43.30 -29.37
CA ALA A 65 25.93 -42.66 -30.51
C ALA A 65 25.44 -43.31 -31.82
N THR A 66 25.05 -42.49 -32.78
CA THR A 66 25.27 -42.80 -34.20
C THR A 66 25.48 -41.50 -34.96
N GLU A 67 26.59 -41.48 -35.67
CA GLU A 67 27.17 -40.40 -36.43
C GLU A 67 26.29 -40.01 -37.64
N GLY A 68 26.35 -38.75 -38.06
CA GLY A 68 25.93 -38.40 -39.42
C GLY A 68 25.50 -36.95 -39.66
N GLY A 69 26.49 -36.04 -39.75
CA GLY A 69 26.54 -35.05 -40.84
C GLY A 69 25.55 -33.87 -40.88
N GLY A 70 26.06 -32.69 -40.52
CA GLY A 70 26.18 -31.58 -41.48
C GLY A 70 25.00 -30.61 -41.68
N GLY A 71 25.18 -29.37 -41.19
CA GLY A 71 25.09 -28.21 -42.08
C GLY A 71 23.76 -27.43 -42.15
N GLY A 72 23.50 -26.63 -41.11
CA GLY A 72 23.29 -25.18 -41.19
C GLY A 72 22.39 -24.55 -42.26
N GLY A 73 21.25 -24.00 -41.80
CA GLY A 73 21.02 -22.55 -41.85
C GLY A 73 20.11 -22.02 -42.96
N GLY A 74 18.81 -21.89 -42.66
CA GLY A 74 17.88 -21.06 -43.41
C GLY A 74 16.81 -20.44 -42.49
N GLY A 75 16.59 -19.13 -42.68
CA GLY A 75 15.27 -18.50 -42.61
C GLY A 75 14.65 -18.17 -41.25
N GLU A 76 14.82 -16.91 -40.85
CA GLU A 76 13.79 -15.96 -40.41
C GLU A 76 12.53 -16.38 -39.59
N GLN A 77 12.33 -15.57 -38.54
CA GLN A 77 11.06 -14.99 -38.07
C GLN A 77 9.97 -15.97 -37.59
N ASP A 78 9.86 -16.07 -36.26
CA ASP A 78 8.54 -16.08 -35.61
C ASP A 78 8.68 -15.50 -34.20
N ALA A 79 8.23 -14.27 -34.00
CA ALA A 79 8.09 -13.65 -32.68
C ALA A 79 6.70 -14.03 -32.13
N GLY A 80 6.46 -15.32 -31.98
CA GLY A 80 5.30 -15.88 -31.30
C GLY A 80 5.54 -15.92 -29.79
N LEU A 81 4.60 -15.37 -29.02
CA LEU A 81 4.49 -15.54 -27.58
C LEU A 81 4.52 -17.05 -27.23
N PRO A 82 5.16 -17.49 -26.14
CA PRO A 82 5.01 -18.87 -25.70
C PRO A 82 3.56 -19.10 -25.24
N ASP A 83 2.89 -20.03 -25.91
CA ASP A 83 1.50 -20.49 -25.75
C ASP A 83 1.13 -21.08 -24.36
N ASP A 84 1.89 -20.82 -23.30
CA ASP A 84 1.71 -21.47 -21.99
C ASP A 84 0.74 -20.74 -21.03
N VAL A 85 -0.11 -19.84 -21.53
CA VAL A 85 -1.12 -19.15 -20.70
C VAL A 85 -2.47 -19.07 -21.41
N LEU A 86 -3.01 -20.21 -21.84
CA LEU A 86 -4.40 -20.30 -22.29
C LEU A 86 -4.99 -21.65 -21.92
N PHE A 87 -5.84 -21.69 -20.89
CA PHE A 87 -6.92 -22.68 -20.85
C PHE A 87 -8.19 -22.11 -20.22
N SER A 88 -9.26 -22.19 -21.01
CA SER A 88 -10.65 -21.96 -20.63
C SER A 88 -11.08 -22.90 -19.49
N PRO A 89 -12.01 -22.49 -18.62
CA PRO A 89 -12.41 -23.30 -17.47
C PRO A 89 -13.30 -24.48 -17.93
N GLN A 90 -12.90 -25.70 -17.62
CA GLN A 90 -13.83 -26.83 -17.52
C GLN A 90 -14.35 -26.91 -16.08
N PRO A 91 -15.65 -27.23 -15.86
CA PRO A 91 -16.22 -27.25 -14.52
C PRO A 91 -15.81 -28.53 -13.78
N GLY A 92 -15.17 -28.37 -12.62
CA GLY A 92 -15.08 -29.45 -11.63
C GLY A 92 -13.72 -30.15 -11.50
N SER A 93 -12.62 -29.42 -11.36
CA SER A 93 -11.43 -29.93 -10.67
C SER A 93 -10.51 -28.81 -10.19
N LEU A 94 -10.41 -28.62 -8.87
CA LEU A 94 -9.42 -27.78 -8.22
C LEU A 94 -8.04 -28.44 -8.32
N ALA A 95 -7.27 -28.10 -9.36
CA ALA A 95 -5.84 -28.41 -9.41
C ALA A 95 -5.07 -27.25 -10.07
N THR A 96 -4.75 -26.23 -9.27
CA THR A 96 -3.93 -25.05 -9.63
C THR A 96 -2.43 -25.37 -9.67
N SER A 97 -2.04 -26.45 -10.37
CA SER A 97 -0.63 -26.88 -10.46
C SER A 97 -0.04 -26.61 -11.84
N GLN A 98 0.39 -25.38 -12.13
CA GLN A 98 1.32 -25.13 -13.26
C GLN A 98 2.06 -23.76 -13.24
N LEU A 99 1.96 -22.95 -12.19
CA LEU A 99 2.27 -21.51 -12.28
C LEU A 99 3.67 -21.03 -11.88
N PHE A 100 4.63 -21.86 -11.47
CA PHE A 100 5.82 -21.32 -10.76
C PHE A 100 7.18 -21.95 -11.12
N GLY A 101 8.04 -21.13 -11.74
CA GLY A 101 9.49 -21.33 -11.83
C GLY A 101 10.19 -21.08 -10.49
N SER A 102 11.23 -21.87 -10.23
CA SER A 102 11.91 -21.99 -8.93
C SER A 102 12.62 -20.71 -8.46
N THR A 103 12.31 -20.26 -7.24
CA THR A 103 13.25 -19.49 -6.42
C THR A 103 13.32 -20.16 -5.05
N SER A 104 14.43 -20.86 -4.81
CA SER A 104 14.79 -21.49 -3.55
C SER A 104 15.06 -20.45 -2.46
N SER A 105 14.80 -20.86 -1.21
CA SER A 105 15.28 -20.30 0.07
C SER A 105 14.32 -19.38 0.83
N ILE A 106 13.27 -19.93 1.47
CA ILE A 106 12.75 -19.44 2.77
C ILE A 106 12.28 -20.66 3.59
N CYS A 107 12.89 -20.79 4.77
CA CYS A 107 12.55 -21.52 6.02
C CYS A 107 11.74 -22.84 6.02
N SER A 108 12.13 -23.71 6.97
CA SER A 108 11.49 -24.98 7.28
C SER A 108 9.97 -24.87 7.46
N VAL A 109 9.25 -25.75 6.78
CA VAL A 109 7.78 -25.81 6.68
C VAL A 109 7.15 -26.07 8.05
N HIS A 110 6.41 -25.08 8.58
CA HIS A 110 5.50 -25.28 9.71
C HIS A 110 4.32 -26.18 9.30
N GLU A 111 3.88 -27.03 10.23
CA GLU A 111 2.68 -27.84 10.07
C GLU A 111 1.46 -26.92 9.84
N THR A 112 0.60 -27.27 8.88
CA THR A 112 -0.58 -26.48 8.53
C THR A 112 -1.49 -26.35 9.75
N GLN A 113 -1.72 -25.11 10.18
CA GLN A 113 -2.61 -24.81 11.30
C GLN A 113 -4.07 -24.95 10.86
N PRO A 114 -4.85 -25.94 11.38
CA PRO A 114 -6.20 -26.23 10.87
C PRO A 114 -7.16 -25.04 10.95
N HIS A 115 -7.00 -24.18 11.96
CA HIS A 115 -7.83 -22.99 12.14
C HIS A 115 -7.56 -21.91 11.07
N LEU A 116 -6.31 -21.73 10.63
CA LEU A 116 -5.96 -20.80 9.55
C LEU A 116 -6.42 -21.32 8.18
N PHE A 117 -6.27 -22.62 7.94
CA PHE A 117 -6.83 -23.25 6.75
C PHE A 117 -8.36 -23.08 6.70
N LYS A 118 -9.03 -23.28 7.84
CA LYS A 118 -10.46 -23.04 7.96
C LYS A 118 -10.80 -21.58 7.64
N PHE A 119 -10.05 -20.62 8.17
CA PHE A 119 -10.22 -19.20 7.85
C PHE A 119 -10.13 -18.95 6.33
N VAL A 120 -9.07 -19.42 5.69
CA VAL A 120 -8.85 -19.24 4.24
C VAL A 120 -10.03 -19.76 3.43
N ASN A 121 -10.59 -20.92 3.79
CA ASN A 121 -11.75 -21.49 3.11
C ASN A 121 -13.06 -20.76 3.43
N ASP A 122 -13.33 -20.47 4.71
CA ASP A 122 -14.57 -19.80 5.13
C ASP A 122 -14.71 -18.41 4.49
N TRP A 123 -13.59 -17.69 4.35
CA TRP A 123 -13.53 -16.37 3.75
C TRP A 123 -13.26 -16.38 2.24
N ARG A 124 -13.11 -17.58 1.62
CA ARG A 124 -12.85 -17.79 0.18
C ARG A 124 -11.65 -17.00 -0.34
N LEU A 125 -10.60 -16.88 0.47
CA LEU A 125 -9.45 -16.03 0.19
C LEU A 125 -8.73 -16.41 -1.12
N VAL A 126 -8.67 -17.70 -1.45
CA VAL A 126 -8.03 -18.18 -2.69
C VAL A 126 -8.84 -17.77 -3.92
N GLU A 127 -10.15 -17.96 -3.89
CA GLU A 127 -11.05 -17.59 -4.99
C GLU A 127 -11.08 -16.08 -5.21
N GLU A 128 -11.13 -15.31 -4.13
CA GLU A 128 -11.15 -13.84 -4.17
C GLU A 128 -9.83 -13.26 -4.67
N PHE A 129 -8.70 -13.82 -4.23
CA PHE A 129 -7.38 -13.48 -4.77
C PHE A 129 -7.30 -13.79 -6.28
N GLU A 130 -7.77 -14.97 -6.70
CA GLU A 130 -7.72 -15.37 -8.11
C GLU A 130 -8.63 -14.50 -8.99
N TRP A 131 -9.80 -14.10 -8.49
CA TRP A 131 -10.68 -13.15 -9.17
C TRP A 131 -10.00 -11.79 -9.37
N LEU A 132 -9.37 -11.21 -8.34
CA LEU A 132 -8.62 -9.96 -8.49
C LEU A 132 -7.43 -10.14 -9.43
N ARG A 133 -6.66 -11.22 -9.29
CA ARG A 133 -5.50 -11.50 -10.15
C ARG A 133 -5.92 -11.58 -11.61
N THR A 134 -6.95 -12.36 -11.94
CA THR A 134 -7.44 -12.48 -13.32
C THR A 134 -8.01 -11.16 -13.83
N THR A 135 -8.69 -10.38 -12.99
CA THR A 135 -9.21 -9.05 -13.33
C THR A 135 -8.08 -8.07 -13.66
N PHE A 136 -7.06 -7.96 -12.82
CA PHE A 136 -5.93 -7.05 -13.05
C PHE A 136 -5.10 -7.44 -14.28
N PHE A 137 -4.70 -8.70 -14.39
CA PHE A 137 -3.83 -9.16 -15.49
C PHE A 137 -4.59 -9.32 -16.81
N GLY A 138 -5.91 -9.54 -16.78
CA GLY A 138 -6.76 -9.56 -17.97
C GLY A 138 -7.10 -8.18 -18.52
N ASN A 139 -6.93 -7.11 -17.71
CA ASN A 139 -7.30 -5.73 -18.06
C ASN A 139 -6.16 -4.75 -17.77
N MET A 140 -4.92 -5.10 -18.17
CA MET A 140 -3.74 -4.28 -17.89
C MET A 140 -3.75 -2.90 -18.57
N ASP A 141 -4.57 -2.72 -19.60
CA ASP A 141 -4.86 -1.44 -20.24
C ASP A 141 -5.72 -0.53 -19.35
N ARG A 142 -6.65 -1.12 -18.58
CA ARG A 142 -7.49 -0.43 -17.60
C ARG A 142 -6.73 -0.06 -16.33
N PHE A 143 -5.75 -0.87 -15.92
CA PHE A 143 -5.00 -0.69 -14.68
C PHE A 143 -3.52 -0.36 -14.95
N PRO A 144 -3.13 0.92 -14.94
CA PRO A 144 -1.76 1.31 -15.25
C PRO A 144 -0.75 0.80 -14.22
N VAL A 145 0.34 0.20 -14.71
CA VAL A 145 1.45 -0.29 -13.88
C VAL A 145 2.49 0.80 -13.67
N ARG A 146 2.87 1.09 -12.42
CA ARG A 146 3.86 2.11 -12.03
C ARG A 146 4.76 1.58 -10.91
N PHE A 147 5.87 2.25 -10.62
CA PHE A 147 6.65 1.92 -9.43
C PHE A 147 5.93 2.46 -8.19
N CYS A 148 5.50 1.56 -7.31
CA CYS A 148 4.66 1.86 -6.16
C CYS A 148 5.41 1.63 -4.84
N HIS A 149 5.01 2.35 -3.80
CA HIS A 149 5.50 2.13 -2.45
C HIS A 149 4.97 0.82 -1.88
N ASN A 150 3.68 0.56 -2.10
CA ASN A 150 2.87 -0.58 -1.65
C ASN A 150 2.57 -0.63 -0.15
N ASP A 151 2.90 0.43 0.60
CA ASP A 151 2.65 0.51 2.06
C ASP A 151 2.63 1.97 2.56
N ILE A 152 1.86 2.82 1.90
CA ILE A 152 1.66 4.19 2.40
C ILE A 152 0.61 4.16 3.52
N GLN A 153 1.11 4.22 4.75
CA GLN A 153 0.36 4.34 6.01
C GLN A 153 0.93 5.51 6.84
N GLU A 154 0.24 5.94 7.90
CA GLU A 154 0.59 7.10 8.72
C GLU A 154 1.99 7.02 9.35
N ASN A 155 2.47 5.81 9.66
CA ASN A 155 3.80 5.57 10.21
C ASN A 155 4.92 5.78 9.19
N ASN A 156 4.62 5.58 7.90
CA ASN A 156 5.55 5.76 6.79
C ASN A 156 5.55 7.19 6.23
N LEU A 157 4.84 8.10 6.90
CA LEU A 157 4.75 9.53 6.57
C LEU A 157 5.29 10.37 7.73
N LEU A 158 6.48 10.94 7.52
CA LEU A 158 7.15 11.78 8.51
C LEU A 158 6.93 13.27 8.21
N LEU A 159 6.50 14.03 9.21
CA LEU A 159 6.50 15.49 9.12
C LEU A 159 7.90 16.03 9.41
N TYR A 160 8.56 16.55 8.39
CA TYR A 160 9.85 17.22 8.50
C TYR A 160 9.66 18.72 8.68
N LYS A 161 10.29 19.28 9.73
CA LYS A 161 10.34 20.71 10.02
C LYS A 161 11.78 21.17 9.91
N ASP A 162 12.10 22.06 8.98
CA ASP A 162 13.46 22.57 8.81
C ASP A 162 13.79 23.53 9.96
N PRO A 163 14.79 23.22 10.82
CA PRO A 163 15.16 24.11 11.92
C PRO A 163 15.68 25.48 11.46
N SER A 164 16.18 25.56 10.22
CA SER A 164 16.74 26.78 9.64
C SER A 164 15.69 27.66 8.94
N GLN A 165 14.50 27.12 8.63
CA GLN A 165 13.43 27.80 7.91
C GLN A 165 12.10 27.70 8.67
N ARG A 166 11.80 28.73 9.45
CA ARG A 166 10.53 28.82 10.19
C ARG A 166 9.35 28.81 9.21
N GLY A 167 8.36 27.96 9.47
CA GLY A 167 7.17 27.83 8.62
C GLY A 167 7.37 26.93 7.40
N TRP A 168 8.55 26.32 7.23
CA TRP A 168 8.82 25.38 6.15
C TRP A 168 8.66 23.93 6.64
N TYR A 169 7.67 23.23 6.07
CA TYR A 169 7.23 21.92 6.51
C TYR A 169 7.02 21.01 5.32
N ARG A 170 7.46 19.76 5.43
CA ARG A 170 7.29 18.75 4.37
C ARG A 170 6.86 17.42 4.92
N ILE A 171 6.21 16.62 4.08
CA ILE A 171 6.03 15.20 4.33
C ILE A 171 7.19 14.44 3.69
N LEU A 172 7.70 13.42 4.37
CA LEU A 172 8.69 12.49 3.82
C LEU A 172 8.12 11.08 3.90
N THR A 173 8.06 10.41 2.74
CA THR A 173 7.75 8.99 2.64
C THR A 173 9.00 8.16 2.96
N ILE A 174 8.86 7.14 3.81
CA ILE A 174 9.94 6.22 4.19
C ILE A 174 9.49 4.75 4.10
N ASP A 175 10.42 3.83 4.29
CA ASP A 175 10.18 2.39 4.39
C ASP A 175 9.66 1.70 3.11
N TYR A 176 10.52 1.71 2.08
CA TYR A 176 10.25 1.18 0.74
C TYR A 176 10.41 -0.37 0.65
N GLU A 177 10.20 -1.12 1.74
CA GLU A 177 10.51 -2.56 1.79
C GLU A 177 9.64 -3.41 0.85
N TYR A 178 8.38 -3.02 0.63
CA TYR A 178 7.47 -3.67 -0.32
C TYR A 178 7.49 -3.05 -1.71
N SER A 179 8.32 -2.04 -1.95
CA SER A 179 8.25 -1.25 -3.17
C SER A 179 8.66 -2.03 -4.41
N SER A 180 7.82 -1.95 -5.44
CA SER A 180 7.99 -2.68 -6.69
C SER A 180 7.12 -2.06 -7.78
N TYR A 181 7.32 -2.44 -9.04
CA TYR A 181 6.30 -2.14 -10.04
C TYR A 181 5.02 -2.89 -9.69
N ASN A 182 3.91 -2.17 -9.66
CA ASN A 182 2.60 -2.67 -9.31
C ASN A 182 1.50 -1.87 -10.02
N PHE A 183 0.25 -2.32 -9.96
CA PHE A 183 -0.89 -1.52 -10.41
C PHE A 183 -1.03 -0.28 -9.51
N ARG A 184 -0.99 0.93 -10.08
CA ARG A 184 -0.92 2.19 -9.30
C ARG A 184 -2.05 2.34 -8.29
N CYS A 185 -3.23 1.79 -8.64
CA CYS A 185 -4.40 1.87 -7.80
C CYS A 185 -4.26 1.06 -6.51
N ILE A 186 -3.40 0.05 -6.46
CA ILE A 186 -3.15 -0.70 -5.22
C ILE A 186 -2.50 0.22 -4.18
N ASP A 187 -1.59 1.11 -4.58
CA ASP A 187 -0.97 2.08 -3.66
C ASP A 187 -2.00 3.11 -3.18
N VAL A 188 -2.81 3.65 -4.11
CA VAL A 188 -3.87 4.63 -3.80
C VAL A 188 -4.95 4.03 -2.91
N GLY A 189 -5.45 2.84 -3.26
CA GLY A 189 -6.47 2.14 -2.50
C GLY A 189 -5.96 1.69 -1.13
N ASN A 190 -4.67 1.36 -0.99
CA ASN A 190 -4.06 1.13 0.31
C ASN A 190 -4.10 2.39 1.17
N PHE A 191 -3.63 3.51 0.65
CA PHE A 191 -3.65 4.78 1.39
C PHE A 191 -5.06 5.14 1.88
N PHE A 192 -6.08 4.95 1.04
CA PHE A 192 -7.48 5.17 1.45
C PHE A 192 -7.96 4.19 2.53
N ASN A 193 -7.55 2.92 2.47
CA ASN A 193 -7.86 1.97 3.53
C ASN A 193 -7.22 2.37 4.87
N GLU A 194 -6.00 2.92 4.86
CA GLU A 194 -5.33 3.31 6.10
C GLU A 194 -6.01 4.50 6.82
N TRP A 195 -6.92 5.24 6.17
CA TRP A 195 -7.78 6.20 6.86
C TRP A 195 -8.74 5.54 7.85
N THR A 196 -8.99 4.24 7.68
CA THR A 196 -9.95 3.47 8.47
C THR A 196 -9.31 2.59 9.53
N TYR A 197 -7.98 2.42 9.53
CA TYR A 197 -7.29 1.51 10.46
C TYR A 197 -6.31 2.27 11.35
N ASP A 198 -6.61 2.37 12.64
CA ASP A 198 -5.60 2.76 13.63
C ASP A 198 -4.88 1.50 14.13
N ASN A 199 -3.70 1.23 13.58
CA ASN A 199 -2.88 0.08 13.95
C ASN A 199 -2.05 0.30 15.23
N THR A 200 -2.23 1.45 15.90
CA THR A 200 -1.54 1.80 17.15
C THR A 200 -2.49 1.85 18.35
N TYR A 201 -3.71 1.35 18.17
CA TYR A 201 -4.75 1.41 19.18
C TYR A 201 -4.29 0.72 20.49
N PRO A 202 -4.33 1.42 21.65
CA PRO A 202 -3.65 0.97 22.86
C PRO A 202 -4.35 -0.20 23.57
N HIS A 203 -5.53 -0.60 23.12
CA HIS A 203 -6.30 -1.69 23.72
C HIS A 203 -6.38 -2.88 22.77
N ALA A 204 -6.51 -4.08 23.33
CA ALA A 204 -6.76 -5.29 22.54
C ALA A 204 -7.96 -5.06 21.58
N PRO A 205 -7.87 -5.51 20.32
CA PRO A 205 -6.84 -6.38 19.74
C PRO A 205 -5.55 -5.68 19.26
N GLY A 206 -5.30 -4.42 19.62
CA GLY A 206 -4.14 -3.65 19.16
C GLY A 206 -4.38 -2.88 17.87
N PHE A 207 -5.62 -2.87 17.37
CA PHE A 207 -6.08 -1.99 16.30
C PHE A 207 -7.53 -1.56 16.52
N ALA A 208 -7.92 -0.46 15.86
CA ALA A 208 -9.32 -0.04 15.74
C ALA A 208 -9.70 0.20 14.28
N TYR A 209 -10.94 -0.15 13.91
CA TYR A 209 -11.47 0.00 12.56
C TYR A 209 -12.62 1.02 12.54
N TYR A 210 -12.50 2.02 11.66
CA TYR A 210 -13.43 3.14 11.51
C TYR A 210 -13.96 3.17 10.07
N PRO A 211 -15.01 2.40 9.74
CA PRO A 211 -15.52 2.30 8.36
C PRO A 211 -15.97 3.66 7.79
N ASP A 212 -16.52 4.53 8.64
CA ASP A 212 -17.02 5.85 8.24
C ASP A 212 -15.90 6.85 7.92
N ALA A 213 -14.64 6.52 8.24
CA ALA A 213 -13.49 7.34 7.92
C ALA A 213 -12.94 7.10 6.50
N TYR A 214 -13.50 6.13 5.76
CA TYR A 214 -13.09 5.89 4.37
C TYR A 214 -13.41 7.11 3.50
N PRO A 215 -12.48 7.58 2.64
CA PRO A 215 -12.67 8.83 1.92
C PRO A 215 -13.91 8.78 1.01
N SER A 216 -14.69 9.85 1.05
CA SER A 216 -15.84 10.04 0.17
C SER A 216 -15.42 10.10 -1.31
N ARG A 217 -16.37 9.91 -2.24
CA ARG A 217 -16.11 10.04 -3.68
C ARG A 217 -15.45 11.39 -4.02
N GLU A 218 -15.87 12.47 -3.36
CA GLU A 218 -15.30 13.80 -3.57
C GLU A 218 -13.83 13.88 -3.14
N GLU A 219 -13.48 13.33 -1.98
CA GLU A 219 -12.11 13.31 -1.46
C GLU A 219 -11.19 12.41 -2.29
N GLN A 220 -11.69 11.25 -2.75
CA GLN A 220 -10.95 10.38 -3.66
C GLN A 220 -10.64 11.08 -4.98
N LEU A 221 -11.59 11.81 -5.55
CA LEU A 221 -11.38 12.55 -6.78
C LEU A 221 -10.48 13.77 -6.59
N ALA A 222 -10.57 14.47 -5.45
CA ALA A 222 -9.63 15.53 -5.11
C ALA A 222 -8.19 14.99 -5.05
N PHE A 223 -7.98 13.84 -4.42
CA PHE A 223 -6.69 13.13 -4.42
C PHE A 223 -6.23 12.83 -5.85
N TRP A 224 -7.09 12.25 -6.69
CA TRP A 224 -6.72 11.91 -8.07
C TRP A 224 -6.38 13.12 -8.93
N ARG A 225 -7.10 14.24 -8.81
CA ARG A 225 -6.78 15.46 -9.55
C ARG A 225 -5.39 15.99 -9.18
N LYS A 226 -5.05 16.04 -7.89
CA LYS A 226 -3.70 16.41 -7.43
C LYS A 226 -2.63 15.44 -7.90
N TYR A 227 -2.88 14.14 -7.74
CA TYR A 227 -1.98 13.08 -8.20
C TYR A 227 -1.69 13.20 -9.70
N LEU A 228 -2.74 13.32 -10.53
CA LEU A 228 -2.60 13.38 -11.99
C LEU A 228 -1.92 14.67 -12.44
N THR A 229 -2.19 15.79 -11.77
CA THR A 229 -1.52 17.08 -12.04
C THR A 229 0.00 16.95 -11.93
N VAL A 230 0.48 16.36 -10.82
CA VAL A 230 1.92 16.15 -10.63
C VAL A 230 2.47 15.08 -11.56
N TYR A 231 1.77 13.96 -11.70
CA TYR A 231 2.21 12.86 -12.58
C TYR A 231 2.38 13.35 -14.03
N GLN A 232 1.38 14.06 -14.58
CA GLN A 232 1.44 14.58 -15.96
C GLN A 232 2.53 15.63 -16.12
N PHE A 233 2.70 16.53 -15.13
CA PHE A 233 3.80 17.48 -15.15
C PHE A 233 5.16 16.77 -15.17
N ALA A 234 5.35 15.76 -14.32
CA ALA A 234 6.61 15.05 -14.21
C ALA A 234 6.97 14.31 -15.51
N GLU A 235 5.99 13.67 -16.14
CA GLU A 235 6.13 13.00 -17.44
C GLU A 235 6.46 14.00 -18.57
N CYS A 236 5.78 15.15 -18.61
CA CYS A 236 5.98 16.15 -19.66
C CYS A 236 7.30 16.94 -19.49
N ALA A 237 7.63 17.31 -18.25
CA ALA A 237 8.78 18.16 -17.95
C ALA A 237 10.08 17.36 -17.70
N GLY A 238 9.98 16.02 -17.54
CA GLY A 238 11.12 15.16 -17.20
C GLY A 238 11.72 15.44 -15.82
N ARG A 239 10.97 16.09 -14.92
CA ARG A 239 11.40 16.46 -13.57
C ARG A 239 10.22 16.44 -12.61
N ILE A 240 10.47 16.05 -11.36
CA ILE A 240 9.45 16.06 -10.31
C ILE A 240 9.43 17.47 -9.67
N PRO A 241 8.24 18.08 -9.46
CA PRO A 241 8.11 19.27 -8.61
C PRO A 241 8.67 18.99 -7.20
N GLY A 242 9.05 19.99 -6.42
CA GLY A 242 9.47 19.70 -5.03
C GLY A 242 10.95 19.35 -4.82
N THR A 243 11.75 19.21 -5.88
CA THR A 243 13.14 18.69 -5.76
C THR A 243 14.11 19.74 -5.18
N TYR A 244 14.53 19.49 -3.93
CA TYR A 244 15.56 20.13 -3.09
C TYR A 244 15.96 21.59 -3.43
N ILE A 245 15.53 22.54 -2.59
CA ILE A 245 16.13 23.86 -2.53
C ILE A 245 17.38 23.77 -1.64
N GLN A 246 18.57 23.87 -2.23
CA GLN A 246 19.79 24.24 -1.50
C GLN A 246 20.39 25.50 -2.14
N HIS A 247 20.49 26.57 -1.34
CA HIS A 247 21.32 27.75 -1.61
C HIS A 247 21.17 28.36 -3.02
N SER A 248 19.96 28.75 -3.40
CA SER A 248 19.69 29.50 -4.65
C SER A 248 20.15 28.81 -5.94
N ARG A 249 20.44 27.50 -5.90
CA ARG A 249 20.58 26.66 -7.09
C ARG A 249 19.45 25.65 -7.10
N ARG A 250 18.62 25.73 -8.14
CA ARG A 250 17.60 24.73 -8.47
C ARG A 250 18.34 23.44 -8.86
N VAL A 251 18.63 22.59 -7.88
CA VAL A 251 19.15 21.26 -8.18
C VAL A 251 17.92 20.41 -8.44
N HIS A 252 17.41 20.48 -9.66
CA HIS A 252 16.60 19.39 -10.15
C HIS A 252 17.42 18.12 -9.87
N SER A 253 16.86 17.14 -9.17
CA SER A 253 17.23 15.79 -9.55
C SER A 253 16.82 15.74 -11.02
N GLN A 254 17.77 15.98 -11.94
CA GLN A 254 17.61 15.49 -13.29
C GLN A 254 17.24 14.05 -13.05
N SER A 255 16.01 13.71 -13.43
CA SER A 255 15.54 12.35 -13.28
C SER A 255 16.67 11.47 -13.76
N VAL A 256 17.17 10.58 -12.89
CA VAL A 256 18.17 9.57 -13.29
C VAL A 256 17.65 8.80 -14.52
N CYS A 257 16.35 8.92 -14.79
CA CYS A 257 15.58 8.35 -15.86
C CYS A 257 15.61 9.11 -17.21
N THR A 258 16.45 10.14 -17.42
CA THR A 258 16.63 10.71 -18.79
C THR A 258 18.08 10.81 -19.26
N GLN A 259 19.07 10.47 -18.43
CA GLN A 259 20.45 10.51 -18.91
C GLN A 259 20.81 9.25 -19.73
N SER A 260 21.36 9.50 -20.93
CA SER A 260 22.16 8.55 -21.71
C SER A 260 22.97 7.63 -20.78
N LYS A 261 22.95 6.32 -21.05
CA LYS A 261 23.67 5.25 -20.33
C LYS A 261 24.97 5.76 -19.70
N MET A 262 24.93 6.10 -18.41
CA MET A 262 26.13 6.44 -17.67
C MET A 262 26.77 5.12 -17.19
N GLU A 263 28.04 4.89 -17.49
CA GLU A 263 28.72 3.67 -17.07
C GLU A 263 28.75 3.53 -15.54
N ILE A 264 28.35 2.35 -15.04
CA ILE A 264 28.33 1.95 -13.63
C ILE A 264 29.63 2.30 -12.89
N VAL A 265 30.77 2.29 -13.59
CA VAL A 265 32.09 2.59 -13.04
C VAL A 265 32.21 4.05 -12.54
N LYS A 266 31.42 4.99 -13.07
CA LYS A 266 31.41 6.39 -12.61
C LYS A 266 30.57 6.60 -11.35
N LEU A 267 29.49 5.82 -11.16
CA LEU A 267 28.65 5.89 -9.97
C LEU A 267 29.42 5.47 -8.71
N LEU A 268 30.26 4.43 -8.85
CA LEU A 268 31.04 3.83 -7.76
C LEU A 268 32.27 4.65 -7.31
N ARG A 269 32.61 5.74 -8.01
CA ARG A 269 33.77 6.59 -7.69
C ARG A 269 33.40 7.94 -7.06
N SER A 270 32.11 8.20 -6.83
CA SER A 270 31.69 9.44 -6.18
C SER A 270 31.98 9.36 -4.67
N PRO A 271 32.69 10.34 -4.08
CA PRO A 271 32.96 10.32 -2.65
C PRO A 271 31.66 10.45 -1.84
N PRO A 272 31.60 9.90 -0.61
CA PRO A 272 30.45 10.08 0.27
C PRO A 272 30.31 11.57 0.60
N SER A 273 29.16 12.14 0.25
CA SER A 273 28.85 13.55 0.51
C SER A 273 28.41 13.70 1.97
N ALA A 274 29.37 13.94 2.87
CA ALA A 274 29.08 14.50 4.19
C ALA A 274 29.19 16.04 4.10
N PRO A 275 28.18 16.82 4.54
CA PRO A 275 28.24 18.27 4.45
C PRO A 275 29.15 18.88 5.54
N ILE A 276 29.90 19.91 5.14
CA ILE A 276 30.60 20.86 6.03
C ILE A 276 29.65 22.04 6.23
N PHE A 277 29.35 22.38 7.48
CA PHE A 277 28.49 23.52 7.84
C PHE A 277 29.31 24.80 7.94
N ASN A 278 28.82 25.88 7.32
CA ASN A 278 29.17 27.25 7.67
C ASN A 278 27.88 28.05 7.83
N GLU A 279 27.70 28.61 9.02
CA GLU A 279 26.58 29.49 9.39
C GLU A 279 26.80 30.89 8.79
N ASN A 280 25.72 31.48 8.26
CA ASN A 280 25.29 32.88 8.45
C ASN A 280 24.46 33.39 7.25
N SER A 281 23.14 33.53 7.46
CA SER A 281 22.36 34.65 6.92
C SER A 281 20.95 34.65 7.51
N GLU A 282 20.58 35.77 8.14
CA GLU A 282 19.26 36.06 8.70
C GLU A 282 18.18 36.14 7.59
N ILE A 283 16.97 35.59 7.84
CA ILE A 283 15.81 35.70 6.96
C ILE A 283 14.56 36.06 7.80
N GLY A 284 13.80 37.03 7.29
CA GLY A 284 12.71 37.73 7.97
C GLY A 284 11.39 36.97 8.12
N ASP A 285 10.57 37.47 9.06
CA ASP A 285 9.30 36.90 9.51
C ASP A 285 8.22 36.83 8.41
N CYS A 286 7.49 35.71 8.38
CA CYS A 286 6.22 35.58 7.67
C CYS A 286 5.05 35.44 8.67
N ASP A 287 4.27 36.51 8.80
CA ASP A 287 3.01 36.58 9.55
C ASP A 287 1.88 35.92 8.75
N ALA A 288 1.71 34.61 8.87
CA ALA A 288 0.54 33.92 8.29
C ALA A 288 0.16 32.65 9.08
N CYS A 289 -0.22 32.82 10.35
CA CYS A 289 -1.01 31.79 11.05
C CYS A 289 -1.79 32.43 12.20
N ASN A 290 -2.87 33.14 11.89
CA ASN A 290 -3.86 33.55 12.89
C ASN A 290 -5.27 33.47 12.28
N THR A 291 -5.80 32.26 12.20
CA THR A 291 -7.25 32.04 12.09
C THR A 291 -7.65 30.86 12.96
N THR A 292 -8.42 31.18 13.98
CA THR A 292 -8.93 30.32 15.05
C THR A 292 -10.00 29.38 14.53
N THR A 293 -9.71 28.07 14.54
CA THR A 293 -10.72 27.00 14.50
C THR A 293 -10.39 26.01 15.60
N ASN A 294 -11.34 25.79 16.50
CA ASN A 294 -11.23 24.88 17.64
C ASN A 294 -11.20 23.41 17.17
N TYR A 295 -10.01 22.92 16.83
CA TYR A 295 -9.62 21.50 16.89
C TYR A 295 -8.36 21.45 17.75
N CYS A 296 -8.57 21.28 19.05
CA CYS A 296 -7.50 21.17 20.03
C CYS A 296 -6.86 19.78 19.91
N ASP A 297 -5.88 19.64 19.01
CA ASP A 297 -4.77 18.66 19.02
C ASP A 297 -3.99 18.57 17.68
N GLU A 298 -4.38 19.32 16.64
CA GLU A 298 -3.70 19.29 15.34
C GLU A 298 -2.40 20.11 15.33
N ASP A 299 -1.32 19.56 14.78
CA ASP A 299 -0.07 20.30 14.55
C ASP A 299 -0.30 21.37 13.45
N PRO A 300 -0.15 22.68 13.75
CA PRO A 300 -0.41 23.74 12.77
C PRO A 300 0.42 23.61 11.49
N ALA A 301 1.58 22.95 11.56
CA ALA A 301 2.45 22.70 10.41
C ALA A 301 1.75 21.90 9.30
N LEU A 302 0.80 21.03 9.65
CA LEU A 302 0.08 20.20 8.68
C LEU A 302 -0.78 21.03 7.74
N ARG A 303 -1.19 22.24 8.12
CA ARG A 303 -2.00 23.14 7.29
C ARG A 303 -1.18 23.96 6.28
N CYS A 304 0.15 24.00 6.45
CA CYS A 304 1.05 24.86 5.69
C CYS A 304 2.23 24.05 5.10
N LEU A 305 1.93 22.93 4.44
CA LEU A 305 2.95 22.09 3.82
C LEU A 305 3.55 22.79 2.60
N SER A 306 4.86 22.98 2.61
CA SER A 306 5.62 23.69 1.58
C SER A 306 5.59 22.97 0.22
N ASP A 307 5.41 21.64 0.20
CA ASP A 307 5.21 20.87 -1.03
C ASP A 307 4.03 21.40 -1.87
N LEU A 308 2.95 21.84 -1.23
CA LEU A 308 1.73 22.33 -1.90
C LEU A 308 1.96 23.70 -2.56
N GLU A 309 2.76 24.55 -1.92
CA GLU A 309 3.12 25.87 -2.43
C GLU A 309 3.95 25.75 -3.72
N GLU A 310 4.82 24.74 -3.82
CA GLU A 310 5.65 24.52 -5.01
C GLU A 310 4.90 24.06 -6.25
N VAL A 311 3.73 23.45 -6.05
CA VAL A 311 2.85 23.00 -7.14
C VAL A 311 1.63 23.90 -7.35
N ARG A 312 1.49 24.99 -6.58
CA ARG A 312 0.30 25.85 -6.62
C ARG A 312 0.02 26.46 -7.99
N GLU A 313 1.08 26.68 -8.77
CA GLU A 313 1.01 27.28 -10.11
C GLU A 313 0.70 26.23 -11.19
N LEU A 314 0.70 24.94 -10.84
CA LEU A 314 0.30 23.89 -11.79
C LEU A 314 -1.21 23.94 -11.98
N GLU A 315 -1.62 24.04 -13.23
CA GLU A 315 -3.04 23.92 -13.59
C GLU A 315 -3.54 22.53 -13.22
N GLU A 316 -4.55 22.48 -12.35
CA GLU A 316 -5.11 21.23 -11.88
C GLU A 316 -5.86 20.50 -13.00
N VAL A 317 -5.66 19.19 -13.09
CA VAL A 317 -6.32 18.35 -14.09
C VAL A 317 -7.84 18.36 -13.90
N THR A 318 -8.55 18.71 -14.97
CA THR A 318 -10.00 18.52 -15.08
C THR A 318 -10.33 17.11 -15.55
N LEU A 319 -11.29 16.46 -14.91
CA LEU A 319 -11.74 15.11 -15.25
C LEU A 319 -13.14 15.16 -15.87
N THR A 320 -13.37 14.35 -16.92
CA THR A 320 -14.74 14.10 -17.40
C THR A 320 -15.47 13.15 -16.45
N PRO A 321 -16.81 13.11 -16.44
CA PRO A 321 -17.58 12.19 -15.61
C PRO A 321 -17.15 10.72 -15.79
N GLU A 322 -16.84 10.31 -17.01
CA GLU A 322 -16.39 8.94 -17.32
C GLU A 322 -15.02 8.65 -16.71
N GLN A 323 -14.11 9.63 -16.70
CA GLN A 323 -12.80 9.49 -16.06
C GLN A 323 -12.92 9.44 -14.54
N GLU A 324 -13.82 10.22 -13.95
CA GLU A 324 -14.10 10.16 -12.51
C GLU A 324 -14.59 8.76 -12.10
N GLU A 325 -15.58 8.22 -12.81
CA GLU A 325 -16.08 6.86 -12.56
C GLU A 325 -14.99 5.80 -12.73
N ALA A 326 -14.17 5.92 -13.79
CA ALA A 326 -13.07 4.99 -14.02
C ALA A 326 -12.05 5.01 -12.87
N LEU A 327 -11.69 6.19 -12.36
CA LEU A 327 -10.73 6.35 -11.26
C LEU A 327 -11.31 5.90 -9.91
N THR A 328 -12.59 6.14 -9.64
CA THR A 328 -13.26 5.61 -8.45
C THR A 328 -13.31 4.08 -8.46
N LEU A 329 -13.58 3.47 -9.63
CA LEU A 329 -13.49 2.02 -9.79
C LEU A 329 -12.06 1.52 -9.62
N GLU A 330 -11.07 2.20 -10.20
CA GLU A 330 -9.64 1.88 -10.03
C GLU A 330 -9.27 1.84 -8.53
N SER A 331 -9.62 2.89 -7.78
CA SER A 331 -9.41 2.99 -6.34
C SER A 331 -10.07 1.85 -5.57
N THR A 332 -11.30 1.49 -5.94
CA THR A 332 -12.04 0.40 -5.30
C THR A 332 -11.33 -0.94 -5.51
N TYR A 333 -10.89 -1.25 -6.73
CA TYR A 333 -10.10 -2.47 -7.00
C TYR A 333 -8.77 -2.50 -6.24
N GLY A 334 -8.09 -1.35 -6.14
CA GLY A 334 -6.88 -1.21 -5.34
C GLY A 334 -7.11 -1.48 -3.85
N ALA A 335 -8.18 -0.91 -3.29
CA ALA A 335 -8.56 -1.10 -1.88
C ALA A 335 -8.98 -2.55 -1.58
N LEU A 336 -9.72 -3.19 -2.51
CA LEU A 336 -10.04 -4.62 -2.44
C LEU A 336 -8.78 -5.49 -2.36
N PHE A 337 -7.79 -5.23 -3.23
CA PHE A 337 -6.52 -5.96 -3.18
C PHE A 337 -5.78 -5.72 -1.86
N SER A 338 -5.73 -4.46 -1.39
CA SER A 338 -5.11 -4.11 -0.10
C SER A 338 -5.75 -4.87 1.07
N HIS A 339 -7.08 -5.00 1.12
CA HIS A 339 -7.72 -5.80 2.18
C HIS A 339 -7.29 -7.27 2.16
N ILE A 340 -7.25 -7.93 0.99
CA ILE A 340 -6.79 -9.32 0.89
C ILE A 340 -5.31 -9.43 1.28
N TRP A 341 -4.47 -8.53 0.77
CA TRP A 341 -3.03 -8.52 1.05
C TRP A 341 -2.76 -8.50 2.55
N TRP A 342 -3.34 -7.54 3.26
CA TRP A 342 -3.13 -7.37 4.69
C TRP A 342 -3.84 -8.42 5.54
N ALA A 343 -4.97 -8.96 5.09
CA ALA A 343 -5.60 -10.12 5.75
C ALA A 343 -4.69 -11.35 5.70
N VAL A 344 -4.16 -11.69 4.52
CA VAL A 344 -3.26 -12.85 4.37
C VAL A 344 -1.93 -12.61 5.08
N TRP A 345 -1.37 -11.40 5.03
CA TRP A 345 -0.20 -11.03 5.81
C TRP A 345 -0.44 -11.27 7.31
N ALA A 346 -1.58 -10.84 7.84
CA ALA A 346 -1.91 -11.03 9.26
C ALA A 346 -2.04 -12.51 9.62
N LEU A 347 -2.65 -13.34 8.76
CA LEU A 347 -2.70 -14.79 8.98
C LEU A 347 -1.31 -15.44 9.03
N ILE A 348 -0.36 -14.94 8.23
CA ILE A 348 1.04 -15.38 8.30
C ILE A 348 1.68 -14.90 9.61
N GLN A 349 1.47 -13.64 10.00
CA GLN A 349 1.99 -13.08 11.24
C GLN A 349 1.45 -13.81 12.48
N ALA A 350 0.20 -14.28 12.45
CA ALA A 350 -0.36 -15.12 13.52
C ALA A 350 0.44 -16.42 13.76
N GLN A 351 1.24 -16.88 12.79
CA GLN A 351 2.09 -18.06 12.92
C GLN A 351 3.52 -17.75 13.43
N ILE A 352 4.01 -16.54 13.17
CA ILE A 352 5.45 -16.22 13.30
C ILE A 352 5.76 -15.06 14.23
N SER A 353 4.79 -14.18 14.48
CA SER A 353 5.00 -12.97 15.29
C SER A 353 4.86 -13.28 16.77
N SER A 354 5.75 -12.69 17.56
CA SER A 354 5.66 -12.67 19.02
C SER A 354 4.96 -11.41 19.55
N PHE A 355 4.50 -10.53 18.67
CA PHE A 355 3.89 -9.26 19.04
C PHE A 355 2.45 -9.47 19.54
N GLU A 356 2.05 -8.73 20.60
CA GLU A 356 0.72 -8.82 21.19
C GLU A 356 -0.28 -8.01 20.35
N PHE A 357 -0.68 -8.59 19.22
CA PHE A 357 -1.66 -8.03 18.30
C PHE A 357 -2.61 -9.13 17.81
N GLY A 358 -3.90 -8.83 17.77
CA GLY A 358 -4.96 -9.73 17.33
C GLY A 358 -4.95 -9.92 15.81
N PHE A 359 -3.96 -10.65 15.31
CA PHE A 359 -3.76 -10.86 13.87
C PHE A 359 -4.94 -11.55 13.19
N ILE A 360 -5.63 -12.46 13.90
CA ILE A 360 -6.81 -13.14 13.34
C ILE A 360 -8.00 -12.18 13.29
N GLU A 361 -8.24 -11.43 14.36
CA GLU A 361 -9.27 -10.40 14.45
C GLU A 361 -9.05 -9.31 13.39
N TYR A 362 -7.79 -8.96 13.14
CA TYR A 362 -7.41 -8.04 12.08
C TYR A 362 -7.74 -8.60 10.70
N ALA A 363 -7.37 -9.86 10.43
CA ALA A 363 -7.73 -10.52 9.18
C ALA A 363 -9.25 -10.60 8.98
N GLU A 364 -10.03 -10.89 10.02
CA GLU A 364 -11.50 -10.87 9.97
C GLU A 364 -12.04 -9.47 9.66
N SER A 365 -11.49 -8.44 10.30
CA SER A 365 -11.85 -7.04 10.05
C SER A 365 -11.57 -6.66 8.59
N ARG A 366 -10.35 -6.93 8.09
CA ARG A 366 -9.96 -6.62 6.70
C ARG A 366 -10.84 -7.35 5.69
N MET A 367 -11.16 -8.62 5.93
CA MET A 367 -12.05 -9.37 5.03
C MET A 367 -13.52 -8.93 5.13
N THR A 368 -13.96 -8.47 6.30
CA THR A 368 -15.30 -7.86 6.43
C THR A 368 -15.39 -6.58 5.61
N ALA A 369 -14.39 -5.70 5.74
CA ALA A 369 -14.27 -4.48 4.93
C ALA A 369 -14.20 -4.79 3.44
N TYR A 370 -13.42 -5.80 3.03
CA TYR A 370 -13.35 -6.29 1.65
C TYR A 370 -14.73 -6.59 1.07
N TYR A 371 -15.53 -7.44 1.74
CA TYR A 371 -16.84 -7.83 1.22
C TYR A 371 -17.85 -6.69 1.24
N ASN A 372 -17.76 -5.77 2.20
CA ASN A 372 -18.59 -4.57 2.22
C ASN A 372 -18.25 -3.64 1.05
N LEU A 373 -16.96 -3.43 0.76
CA LEU A 373 -16.51 -2.64 -0.36
C LEU A 373 -16.86 -3.31 -1.71
N LYS A 374 -16.67 -4.63 -1.82
CA LYS A 374 -17.00 -5.39 -3.05
C LYS A 374 -18.49 -5.28 -3.42
N LYS A 375 -19.39 -5.09 -2.45
CA LYS A 375 -20.82 -4.85 -2.69
C LYS A 375 -21.12 -3.52 -3.39
N THR A 376 -20.20 -2.55 -3.30
CA THR A 376 -20.36 -1.24 -3.92
C THR A 376 -19.98 -1.23 -5.41
N LEU A 377 -19.30 -2.27 -5.90
CA LEU A 377 -18.98 -2.39 -7.33
C LEU A 377 -20.25 -2.49 -8.17
N PRO A 378 -20.30 -1.83 -9.34
CA PRO A 378 -21.45 -1.91 -10.23
C PRO A 378 -21.58 -3.32 -10.82
N ALA A 379 -22.82 -3.71 -11.13
CA ALA A 379 -23.12 -5.03 -11.68
C ALA A 379 -22.32 -5.35 -12.96
N SER A 380 -21.91 -4.35 -13.74
CA SER A 380 -21.06 -4.52 -14.93
C SER A 380 -19.70 -5.16 -14.65
N GLU A 381 -19.23 -5.12 -13.41
CA GLU A 381 -17.94 -5.70 -13.00
C GLU A 381 -17.99 -7.22 -12.77
N PHE A 382 -19.18 -7.84 -12.85
CA PHE A 382 -19.36 -9.26 -12.62
C PHE A 382 -19.76 -9.99 -13.91
N PRO A 383 -19.17 -11.17 -14.23
CA PRO A 383 -19.43 -11.89 -15.48
C PRO A 383 -20.91 -12.20 -15.78
N ASN A 384 -21.75 -12.32 -14.75
CA ASN A 384 -23.19 -12.59 -14.87
C ASN A 384 -24.07 -11.41 -14.46
N HIS A 385 -23.50 -10.20 -14.29
CA HIS A 385 -24.17 -9.05 -13.69
C HIS A 385 -24.73 -9.26 -12.27
N GLU A 386 -24.34 -10.34 -11.61
CA GLU A 386 -24.71 -10.66 -10.24
C GLU A 386 -23.46 -10.63 -9.37
N ASN A 387 -23.49 -9.82 -8.30
CA ASN A 387 -22.45 -9.83 -7.29
C ASN A 387 -22.57 -11.13 -6.49
N PRO A 388 -21.62 -12.06 -6.58
CA PRO A 388 -21.72 -13.38 -5.94
C PRO A 388 -21.41 -13.29 -4.44
N SER A 389 -21.77 -12.16 -3.78
CA SER A 389 -21.46 -11.86 -2.39
C SER A 389 -21.91 -13.05 -1.53
N PRO A 390 -20.96 -13.85 -1.04
CA PRO A 390 -21.31 -15.08 -0.35
C PRO A 390 -21.95 -14.73 0.98
N ASP A 391 -22.91 -15.55 1.37
CA ASP A 391 -23.55 -15.44 2.67
C ASP A 391 -22.60 -16.05 3.73
N ILE A 392 -21.55 -15.32 4.08
CA ILE A 392 -20.50 -15.82 4.99
C ILE A 392 -21.03 -15.76 6.43
N PRO A 393 -21.17 -16.91 7.13
CA PRO A 393 -21.69 -16.94 8.51
C PRO A 393 -20.86 -16.10 9.49
N SER A 394 -19.55 -16.01 9.27
CA SER A 394 -18.62 -15.17 10.04
C SER A 394 -18.96 -13.69 9.90
N LEU A 395 -19.22 -13.20 8.68
CA LEU A 395 -19.58 -11.80 8.41
C LEU A 395 -20.78 -11.32 9.23
N ARG A 396 -21.77 -12.22 9.44
CA ARG A 396 -22.97 -11.92 10.24
C ARG A 396 -22.65 -11.74 11.73
N LYS A 397 -21.80 -12.59 12.31
CA LYS A 397 -21.37 -12.51 13.72
C LYS A 397 -20.47 -11.30 13.97
N THR A 398 -19.54 -11.04 13.06
CA THR A 398 -18.56 -9.95 13.16
C THR A 398 -19.23 -8.58 13.05
N SER A 399 -20.29 -8.45 12.22
CA SER A 399 -21.05 -7.20 12.08
C SER A 399 -21.68 -6.70 13.39
N GLU A 400 -22.02 -7.60 14.31
CA GLU A 400 -22.65 -7.26 15.59
C GLU A 400 -21.64 -7.10 16.75
N GLN A 401 -20.46 -7.71 16.67
CA GLN A 401 -19.50 -7.77 17.79
C GLN A 401 -18.24 -6.91 17.60
N LEU A 402 -17.75 -6.74 16.36
CA LEU A 402 -16.55 -5.93 16.09
C LEU A 402 -16.88 -4.43 15.96
N PHE A 403 -18.14 -4.10 15.63
CA PHE A 403 -18.61 -2.74 15.37
C PHE A 403 -19.32 -2.09 16.57
N THR A 404 -19.51 -2.83 17.66
CA THR A 404 -19.90 -2.30 18.97
C THR A 404 -18.66 -2.09 19.83
N MET A 405 -17.67 -1.35 19.34
CA MET A 405 -16.72 -0.70 20.25
C MET A 405 -17.37 0.62 20.64
N ASP A 406 -17.90 0.69 21.86
CA ASP A 406 -18.54 1.90 22.37
C ASP A 406 -17.63 3.12 22.12
N PRO A 407 -18.10 4.17 21.43
CA PRO A 407 -17.38 5.43 21.44
C PRO A 407 -17.31 5.85 22.90
N VAL A 408 -16.10 6.16 23.40
CA VAL A 408 -15.90 6.65 24.77
C VAL A 408 -16.72 7.93 24.96
N SER A 409 -17.97 7.77 25.39
CA SER A 409 -18.85 8.88 25.69
C SER A 409 -18.44 9.43 27.04
N ARG A 410 -17.80 10.60 27.01
CA ARG A 410 -17.87 11.66 28.03
C ARG A 410 -17.96 11.16 29.49
N VAL A 411 -16.82 10.80 30.08
CA VAL A 411 -16.65 10.91 31.53
C VAL A 411 -16.11 12.31 31.85
N TYR A 412 -16.95 13.32 31.62
CA TYR A 412 -16.81 14.60 32.31
C TYR A 412 -18.19 15.12 32.67
N LYS A 413 -18.36 15.38 33.97
CA LYS A 413 -19.49 15.99 34.67
C LYS A 413 -20.67 15.06 34.94
N ASN A 414 -20.65 14.47 36.12
CA ASN A 414 -21.56 14.92 37.19
C ASN A 414 -20.86 14.75 38.53
N GLY A 415 -20.48 15.90 39.12
CA GLY A 415 -20.17 15.94 40.54
C GLY A 415 -21.48 15.93 41.30
N GLU A 416 -21.63 15.02 42.24
CA GLU A 416 -22.40 15.26 43.46
C GLU A 416 -21.73 14.55 44.63
N ASN A 417 -21.41 15.39 45.61
CA ASN A 417 -20.86 15.13 46.93
C ASN A 417 -21.18 13.75 47.52
N LYS A 418 -20.14 13.00 47.89
CA LYS A 418 -20.10 12.32 49.19
C LYS A 418 -18.68 12.35 49.78
N MET A 419 -18.58 13.17 50.80
CA MET A 419 -17.48 13.31 51.74
C MET A 419 -17.31 11.98 52.49
N SER A 420 -16.14 11.35 52.36
CA SER A 420 -15.63 10.43 53.38
C SER A 420 -14.11 10.47 53.37
N SER A 421 -13.59 11.08 54.44
CA SER A 421 -12.20 11.09 54.86
C SER A 421 -11.59 9.69 54.91
N SER A 422 -10.40 9.53 54.35
CA SER A 422 -9.31 8.74 54.96
C SER A 422 -8.02 8.99 54.18
N SER A 423 -7.22 9.90 54.71
CA SER A 423 -5.81 10.07 54.40
C SER A 423 -5.04 8.81 54.76
N PHE A 424 -4.18 8.31 53.87
CA PHE A 424 -3.00 7.56 54.27
C PHE A 424 -1.82 8.00 53.39
N TYR A 425 -0.95 8.79 54.03
CA TYR A 425 0.42 9.06 53.60
C TYR A 425 1.24 7.77 53.72
N ILE A 426 2.10 7.52 52.74
CA ILE A 426 3.23 6.59 52.87
C ILE A 426 4.41 7.46 53.28
N GLU A 427 4.86 7.31 54.53
CA GLU A 427 6.13 7.86 55.02
C GLU A 427 7.29 7.03 54.48
N GLU A 428 8.27 7.72 53.92
CA GLU A 428 9.63 7.24 53.71
C GLU A 428 10.27 6.98 55.08
N GLY A 429 10.70 5.74 55.32
CA GLY A 429 11.52 5.39 56.48
C GLY A 429 12.99 5.65 56.16
N ASP A 430 13.54 6.70 56.77
CA ASP A 430 14.97 6.96 56.79
C ASP A 430 15.67 6.15 57.88
N VAL A 431 16.96 5.96 57.65
CA VAL A 431 17.94 5.28 58.48
C VAL A 431 18.18 6.04 59.80
N ASP A 432 18.32 5.25 60.88
CA ASP A 432 18.73 5.52 62.27
C ASP A 432 17.70 6.04 63.30
#